data_AF-A0A5J4PX60-F1
#
_entry.id   AF-A0A5J4PX60-F1
#
_cell.length_a   1.000
_cell.length_b   1.000
_cell.length_c   1.000
_cell.angle_alpha   90.00
_cell.angle_beta   90.00
_cell.angle_gamma   90.00
#
_symmetry.space_group_name_H-M   'P 1'
#
loop_
_entity.id
_entity.type
_entity.pdbx_description
1 polymer ?
#
loop_
_entity_poly.entity_id
_entity_poly.type
_entity_poly.pdbx_seq_one_letter_code
_entity_poly.pdbx_strand_id
1 'polypeptide(L)'
;GPKTEFVFIVNEGGVLTVKNAVIDVPVTEEETDEYVGYVKLEGKNVASFTNVKFGALKLKDPSGDFSTGAAIVGRNVIGLALIDTAFSDIVINNVSFAVSAIRVGLEAGSTETQHSTLSISNSVFEQSDVKKNNKENKELLDKELKTPAIYAWTELKADGTKGTAAVLSINNTKFTHLRGGAIRIRDIDAK
;
A
#
# COMPACT_ATOMS: atom_id res chain seq x y z
N GLY A 1 -18.61 20.07 8.06
CA GLY A 1 -17.72 19.53 9.12
C GLY A 1 -16.28 19.57 8.66
N PRO A 2 -15.29 19.35 9.53
CA PRO A 2 -13.90 19.24 9.10
C PRO A 2 -13.76 18.05 8.15
N LYS A 3 -13.24 18.32 6.94
CA LYS A 3 -12.94 17.27 5.97
C LYS A 3 -11.83 16.39 6.53
N THR A 4 -12.13 15.13 6.73
CA THR A 4 -11.23 14.10 7.26
C THR A 4 -10.66 13.25 6.12
N GLU A 5 -10.29 13.94 5.04
CA GLU A 5 -9.61 13.33 3.89
C GLU A 5 -8.11 13.52 4.06
N PHE A 6 -7.31 12.49 3.78
CA PHE A 6 -5.86 12.61 3.69
C PHE A 6 -5.40 12.13 2.31
N VAL A 7 -4.93 13.04 1.47
CA VAL A 7 -4.51 12.69 0.11
C VAL A 7 -3.13 13.25 -0.12
N PHE A 8 -2.15 12.35 -0.27
CA PHE A 8 -0.80 12.71 -0.71
C PHE A 8 -0.63 12.28 -2.16
N ILE A 9 -0.56 13.24 -3.08
CA ILE A 9 -0.19 12.99 -4.47
C ILE A 9 1.23 13.50 -4.65
N VAL A 10 2.14 12.59 -4.93
CA VAL A 10 3.55 12.88 -5.20
C VAL A 10 3.77 12.79 -6.70
N ASN A 11 3.90 13.95 -7.34
CA ASN A 11 4.13 14.08 -8.77
C ASN A 11 5.47 13.46 -9.18
N GLU A 12 5.64 13.15 -10.47
CA GLU A 12 6.84 12.48 -11.00
C GLU A 12 8.16 13.14 -10.53
N GLY A 13 9.10 12.31 -10.06
CA GLY A 13 10.41 12.78 -9.59
C GLY A 13 10.39 13.43 -8.20
N GLY A 14 9.23 13.47 -7.54
CA GLY A 14 9.05 14.04 -6.22
C GLY A 14 9.67 13.21 -5.10
N VAL A 15 9.88 13.88 -3.96
CA VAL A 15 10.32 13.26 -2.72
C VAL A 15 9.26 13.49 -1.65
N LEU A 16 8.80 12.40 -1.02
CA LEU A 16 7.90 12.44 0.13
C LEU A 16 8.60 11.91 1.37
N THR A 17 8.51 12.66 2.46
CA THR A 17 8.99 12.21 3.78
C THR A 17 7.93 12.53 4.81
N VAL A 18 7.44 11.50 5.50
CA VAL A 18 6.46 11.63 6.59
C VAL A 18 7.05 11.00 7.84
N LYS A 19 7.01 11.74 8.96
CA LYS A 19 7.57 11.29 10.24
C LYS A 19 6.61 11.56 11.38
N ASN A 20 6.55 10.64 12.34
CA ASN A 20 5.83 10.81 13.62
C ASN A 20 4.36 11.21 13.41
N ALA A 21 3.66 10.50 12.54
CA ALA A 21 2.29 10.84 12.14
C ALA A 21 1.33 9.68 12.42
N VAL A 22 0.13 10.03 12.86
CA VAL A 22 -1.00 9.10 12.89
C VAL A 22 -1.98 9.54 11.82
N ILE A 23 -2.19 8.66 10.86
CA ILE A 23 -3.10 8.80 9.75
C ILE A 23 -4.24 7.84 10.02
N ASP A 24 -5.27 8.33 10.69
CA ASP A 24 -6.45 7.59 11.07
C ASP A 24 -7.68 8.40 10.66
N VAL A 25 -8.68 7.74 10.10
CA VAL A 25 -9.94 8.40 9.73
C VAL A 25 -10.99 7.88 10.70
N PRO A 26 -11.57 8.75 11.55
CA PRO A 26 -12.52 8.31 12.56
C PRO A 26 -13.71 7.61 11.91
N VAL A 27 -14.12 6.48 12.50
CA VAL A 27 -15.36 5.80 12.12
C VAL A 27 -16.52 6.72 12.47
N THR A 28 -17.15 7.32 11.45
CA THR A 28 -18.42 8.02 11.63
C THR A 28 -19.56 7.00 11.57
N GLU A 29 -20.57 7.21 12.42
CA GLU A 29 -21.78 6.38 12.45
C GLU A 29 -22.61 6.52 11.15
N GLU A 30 -22.41 7.61 10.41
CA GLU A 30 -23.03 7.83 9.11
C GLU A 30 -22.24 7.10 8.01
N GLU A 31 -22.95 6.30 7.20
CA GLU A 31 -22.45 5.74 5.94
C GLU A 31 -22.31 6.84 4.87
N THR A 32 -21.45 7.83 5.10
CA THR A 32 -21.13 8.81 4.06
C THR A 32 -20.06 8.25 3.13
N ASP A 33 -20.35 8.26 1.83
CA ASP A 33 -19.49 7.79 0.71
C ASP A 33 -18.24 8.67 0.47
N GLU A 34 -17.85 9.48 1.46
CA GLU A 34 -16.98 10.63 1.27
C GLU A 34 -15.56 10.45 1.81
N TYR A 35 -15.27 9.37 2.56
CA TYR A 35 -13.95 9.23 3.17
C TYR A 35 -12.92 8.65 2.20
N VAL A 36 -11.91 9.47 1.91
CA VAL A 36 -10.78 9.11 1.06
C VAL A 36 -9.51 9.37 1.84
N GLY A 37 -8.63 8.37 1.91
CA GLY A 37 -7.24 8.75 1.99
C GLY A 37 -6.24 7.72 1.54
N TYR A 38 -5.25 8.19 0.79
CA TYR A 38 -4.21 7.37 0.20
C TYR A 38 -2.98 8.22 -0.12
N VAL A 39 -1.87 7.53 -0.35
CA VAL A 39 -0.65 8.08 -0.92
C VAL A 39 -0.53 7.55 -2.35
N LYS A 40 -0.46 8.45 -3.34
CA LYS A 40 -0.21 8.13 -4.74
C LYS A 40 1.16 8.63 -5.16
N LEU A 41 1.98 7.73 -5.69
CA LEU A 41 3.32 8.02 -6.22
C LEU A 41 3.30 7.93 -7.75
N GLU A 42 3.36 9.08 -8.42
CA GLU A 42 3.28 9.23 -9.88
C GLU A 42 4.63 9.08 -10.60
N GLY A 43 5.38 8.00 -10.33
CA GLY A 43 6.64 7.71 -11.06
C GLY A 43 7.89 8.44 -10.57
N LYS A 44 9.04 7.79 -10.73
CA LYS A 44 10.39 8.25 -10.37
C LYS A 44 10.51 8.85 -8.96
N ASN A 45 9.65 8.40 -8.06
CA ASN A 45 9.53 8.98 -6.72
C ASN A 45 10.43 8.28 -5.71
N VAL A 46 10.83 9.03 -4.69
CA VAL A 46 11.39 8.48 -3.45
C VAL A 46 10.48 8.87 -2.29
N ALA A 47 9.91 7.88 -1.61
CA ALA A 47 9.02 8.09 -0.47
C ALA A 47 9.55 7.40 0.79
N SER A 48 9.45 8.07 1.94
CA SER A 48 9.81 7.49 3.24
C SER A 48 8.78 7.81 4.32
N PHE A 49 8.48 6.80 5.14
CA PHE A 49 7.61 6.90 6.30
C PHE A 49 8.37 6.35 7.51
N THR A 50 8.48 7.16 8.56
CA THR A 50 9.17 6.78 9.79
C THR A 50 8.31 7.05 11.00
N ASN A 51 8.05 6.04 11.82
CA ASN A 51 7.15 6.14 12.96
C ASN A 51 5.77 6.70 12.54
N VAL A 52 5.16 6.05 11.55
CA VAL A 52 3.87 6.43 10.99
C VAL A 52 2.86 5.32 11.21
N LYS A 53 1.66 5.65 11.70
CA LYS A 53 0.55 4.72 11.81
C LYS A 53 -0.52 5.04 10.78
N PHE A 54 -0.76 4.12 9.86
CA PHE A 54 -1.98 4.05 9.06
C PHE A 54 -3.01 3.25 9.86
N GLY A 55 -3.91 3.98 10.51
CA GLY A 55 -4.97 3.47 11.38
C GLY A 55 -6.17 2.91 10.60
N ALA A 56 -7.35 2.94 11.19
CA ALA A 56 -8.55 2.46 10.52
C ALA A 56 -8.88 3.40 9.36
N LEU A 57 -8.73 2.91 8.13
CA LEU A 57 -8.89 3.73 6.93
C LEU A 57 -9.95 3.14 6.01
N LYS A 58 -10.84 4.00 5.51
CA LYS A 58 -11.70 3.71 4.36
C LYS A 58 -11.06 4.31 3.11
N LEU A 59 -10.76 3.46 2.13
CA LEU A 59 -10.22 3.89 0.85
C LEU A 59 -11.36 4.03 -0.17
N LYS A 60 -11.47 5.21 -0.79
CA LYS A 60 -12.25 5.39 -2.03
C LYS A 60 -11.37 5.01 -3.21
N ASP A 61 -11.91 4.17 -4.08
CA ASP A 61 -11.23 3.70 -5.29
C ASP A 61 -10.78 4.90 -6.16
N PRO A 62 -9.46 5.14 -6.29
CA PRO A 62 -8.97 6.27 -7.09
C PRO A 62 -9.07 6.00 -8.61
N SER A 63 -9.41 4.78 -9.03
CA SER A 63 -9.37 4.31 -10.42
C SER A 63 -10.71 3.85 -10.99
N GLY A 64 -11.74 3.67 -10.16
CA GLY A 64 -13.07 3.17 -10.58
C GLY A 64 -13.08 1.72 -11.06
N ASP A 65 -11.95 1.01 -10.91
CA ASP A 65 -11.76 -0.37 -11.29
C ASP A 65 -11.42 -1.15 -10.01
N PHE A 66 -12.33 -2.01 -9.57
CA PHE A 66 -12.41 -2.65 -8.24
C PHE A 66 -11.15 -3.45 -7.79
N SER A 67 -10.07 -3.46 -8.57
CA SER A 67 -8.97 -4.39 -8.42
C SER A 67 -7.75 -3.88 -7.64
N THR A 68 -7.68 -2.60 -7.20
CA THR A 68 -6.38 -2.03 -6.75
C THR A 68 -6.30 -1.13 -5.50
N GLY A 69 -7.32 -0.99 -4.66
CA GLY A 69 -7.19 -0.06 -3.52
C GLY A 69 -6.07 -0.45 -2.55
N ALA A 70 -5.21 0.52 -2.23
CA ALA A 70 -4.13 0.40 -1.27
C ALA A 70 -3.87 1.75 -0.58
N ALA A 71 -3.38 1.71 0.67
CA ALA A 71 -3.06 2.94 1.41
C ALA A 71 -1.88 3.69 0.76
N ILE A 72 -0.93 2.95 0.19
CA ILE A 72 0.14 3.48 -0.66
C ILE A 72 0.09 2.80 -2.02
N VAL A 73 -0.08 3.58 -3.08
CA VAL A 73 -0.13 3.11 -4.47
C VAL A 73 0.88 3.86 -5.33
N GLY A 74 1.56 3.15 -6.24
CA GLY A 74 2.52 3.79 -7.13
C GLY A 74 2.95 2.90 -8.30
N ARG A 75 3.45 3.55 -9.35
CA ARG A 75 4.11 2.88 -10.48
C ARG A 75 5.41 3.60 -10.79
N ASN A 76 6.38 2.87 -11.35
CA ASN A 76 7.73 3.37 -11.66
C ASN A 76 8.40 4.07 -10.46
N VAL A 77 8.24 3.56 -9.25
CA VAL A 77 8.78 4.16 -8.02
C VAL A 77 10.27 3.82 -7.87
N ILE A 78 11.12 4.79 -7.56
CA ILE A 78 12.55 4.56 -7.34
C ILE A 78 12.80 3.96 -5.95
N GLY A 79 12.16 4.53 -4.93
CA GLY A 79 12.37 4.13 -3.55
C GLY A 79 11.13 4.26 -2.70
N LEU A 80 10.81 3.24 -1.92
CA LEU A 80 9.86 3.31 -0.82
C LEU A 80 10.49 2.72 0.44
N ALA A 81 10.63 3.54 1.49
CA ALA A 81 11.16 3.13 2.78
C ALA A 81 10.10 3.25 3.88
N LEU A 82 9.88 2.18 4.63
CA LEU A 82 8.98 2.11 5.77
C LEU A 82 9.77 1.68 7.00
N ILE A 83 9.80 2.54 8.01
CA ILE A 83 10.58 2.33 9.24
C ILE A 83 9.63 2.57 10.40
N ASP A 84 9.52 1.62 11.33
CA ASP A 84 8.62 1.72 12.48
C ASP A 84 7.18 2.10 12.06
N THR A 85 6.69 1.52 10.96
CA THR A 85 5.39 1.87 10.38
C THR A 85 4.35 0.81 10.72
N ALA A 86 3.12 1.23 11.03
CA ALA A 86 2.01 0.32 11.30
C ALA A 86 0.88 0.53 10.29
N PHE A 87 0.35 -0.57 9.77
CA PHE A 87 -0.89 -0.61 8.99
C PHE A 87 -1.89 -1.49 9.74
N SER A 88 -2.98 -0.90 10.22
CA SER A 88 -3.99 -1.58 11.02
C SER A 88 -5.39 -1.33 10.47
N ASP A 89 -6.12 -2.39 10.09
CA ASP A 89 -7.53 -2.30 9.66
C ASP A 89 -7.79 -1.41 8.42
N ILE A 90 -6.99 -1.56 7.36
CA ILE A 90 -7.23 -0.88 6.08
C ILE A 90 -8.33 -1.61 5.28
N VAL A 91 -9.37 -0.89 4.82
CA VAL A 91 -10.51 -1.47 4.05
C VAL A 91 -10.93 -0.59 2.85
N ILE A 92 -11.46 -1.19 1.77
CA ILE A 92 -12.18 -0.47 0.69
C ILE A 92 -13.69 -0.53 0.91
N ASN A 93 -14.35 0.64 0.81
CA ASN A 93 -15.81 0.82 0.82
C ASN A 93 -16.52 0.26 2.08
N ASN A 94 -17.85 0.44 2.15
CA ASN A 94 -18.70 -0.19 3.19
C ASN A 94 -18.85 -1.71 3.00
N VAL A 95 -18.19 -2.33 2.01
CA VAL A 95 -18.29 -3.76 1.67
C VAL A 95 -17.10 -4.59 2.19
N SER A 96 -16.09 -3.93 2.78
CA SER A 96 -15.11 -4.60 3.65
C SER A 96 -14.23 -5.66 2.99
N PHE A 97 -13.79 -5.36 1.77
CA PHE A 97 -12.77 -6.17 1.12
C PHE A 97 -11.41 -5.91 1.76
N ALA A 98 -10.69 -6.97 2.08
CA ALA A 98 -9.29 -6.89 2.45
C ALA A 98 -8.49 -6.26 1.31
N VAL A 99 -7.69 -5.24 1.63
CA VAL A 99 -6.83 -4.54 0.68
C VAL A 99 -5.36 -4.66 1.01
N SER A 100 -4.54 -4.45 -0.02
CA SER A 100 -3.12 -4.24 0.16
C SER A 100 -2.91 -2.95 0.96
N ALA A 101 -2.06 -3.00 1.98
CA ALA A 101 -1.51 -1.78 2.56
C ALA A 101 -0.67 -1.04 1.52
N ILE A 102 0.12 -1.79 0.73
CA ILE A 102 1.08 -1.24 -0.22
C ILE A 102 0.93 -1.95 -1.56
N ARG A 103 0.81 -1.17 -2.63
CA ARG A 103 0.83 -1.66 -4.00
C ARG A 103 1.71 -0.80 -4.89
N VAL A 104 2.94 -1.24 -5.14
CA VAL A 104 3.94 -0.43 -5.84
C VAL A 104 4.66 -1.19 -6.96
N GLY A 105 4.67 -0.58 -8.14
CA GLY A 105 5.60 -0.92 -9.22
C GLY A 105 6.88 -0.14 -9.04
N LEU A 106 7.99 -0.83 -8.81
CA LEU A 106 9.32 -0.26 -8.71
C LEU A 106 9.91 -0.08 -10.12
N GLU A 107 10.60 1.04 -10.34
CA GLU A 107 11.28 1.29 -11.61
C GLU A 107 12.32 0.19 -11.89
N ALA A 108 12.44 -0.21 -13.16
CA ALA A 108 13.43 -1.18 -13.57
C ALA A 108 14.82 -0.53 -13.54
N GLY A 109 15.80 -1.21 -12.96
CA GLY A 109 17.18 -0.71 -12.99
C GLY A 109 17.71 -0.54 -14.41
N SER A 110 18.41 0.57 -14.64
CA SER A 110 19.04 0.85 -15.93
C SER A 110 20.31 0.00 -16.15
N THR A 111 21.01 -0.33 -15.06
CA THR A 111 22.24 -1.14 -14.99
C THR A 111 22.15 -2.18 -13.88
N GLU A 112 23.05 -3.16 -13.85
CA GLU A 112 23.12 -4.19 -12.79
C GLU A 112 23.43 -3.62 -11.40
N THR A 113 23.89 -2.38 -11.31
CA THR A 113 24.30 -1.73 -10.05
C THR A 113 23.27 -0.72 -9.53
N GLN A 114 22.29 -0.35 -10.35
CA GLN A 114 21.22 0.56 -9.95
C GLN A 114 19.94 -0.22 -9.76
N HIS A 115 19.48 -0.30 -8.51
CA HIS A 115 18.22 -0.94 -8.16
C HIS A 115 17.29 0.07 -7.52
N SER A 116 16.05 0.08 -7.97
CA SER A 116 14.95 0.63 -7.18
C SER A 116 14.69 -0.26 -5.97
N THR A 117 14.20 0.32 -4.88
CA THR A 117 14.13 -0.37 -3.59
C THR A 117 12.78 -0.20 -2.90
N LEU A 118 12.27 -1.31 -2.34
CA LEU A 118 11.27 -1.31 -1.29
C LEU A 118 11.92 -1.85 -0.02
N SER A 119 12.03 -1.01 1.00
CA SER A 119 12.61 -1.37 2.30
C SER A 119 11.56 -1.22 3.40
N ILE A 120 11.39 -2.27 4.19
CA ILE A 120 10.42 -2.32 5.29
C ILE A 120 11.14 -2.84 6.52
N SER A 121 11.13 -2.05 7.60
CA SER A 121 11.83 -2.37 8.83
C SER A 121 10.97 -2.05 10.05
N ASN A 122 11.03 -2.92 11.06
CA ASN A 122 10.37 -2.74 12.35
C ASN A 122 8.87 -2.41 12.24
N SER A 123 8.21 -2.94 11.23
CA SER A 123 6.85 -2.53 10.85
C SER A 123 5.82 -3.60 11.16
N VAL A 124 4.55 -3.21 11.23
CA VAL A 124 3.44 -4.12 11.57
C VAL A 124 2.33 -3.98 10.53
N PHE A 125 1.85 -5.12 10.05
CA PHE A 125 0.67 -5.24 9.20
C PHE A 125 -0.35 -6.10 9.93
N GLU A 126 -1.51 -5.54 10.22
CA GLU A 126 -2.55 -6.17 11.02
C GLU A 126 -3.94 -5.90 10.44
N GLN A 127 -4.76 -6.95 10.39
CA GLN A 127 -6.19 -6.85 10.11
C GLN A 127 -6.95 -7.53 11.25
N SER A 128 -7.72 -6.79 12.03
CA SER A 128 -8.48 -7.35 13.14
C SER A 128 -9.51 -8.37 12.62
N ASP A 129 -9.60 -9.54 13.26
CA ASP A 129 -10.62 -10.55 12.92
C ASP A 129 -12.06 -10.02 13.15
N VAL A 130 -12.21 -9.00 14.01
CA VAL A 130 -13.49 -8.55 14.55
C VAL A 130 -13.73 -7.06 14.29
N LYS A 131 -14.34 -6.72 13.15
CA LYS A 131 -15.22 -5.54 13.05
C LYS A 131 -16.58 -5.92 12.46
N LYS A 132 -17.63 -5.62 13.24
CA LYS A 132 -19.06 -5.85 13.02
C LYS A 132 -19.66 -5.24 11.74
N ASN A 133 -18.89 -4.45 10.99
CA ASN A 133 -19.38 -3.77 9.78
C ASN A 133 -18.87 -4.43 8.48
N ASN A 134 -18.11 -5.52 8.59
CA ASN A 134 -17.76 -6.32 7.44
C ASN A 134 -18.96 -7.18 7.06
N LYS A 135 -19.76 -6.71 6.09
CA LYS A 135 -20.74 -7.56 5.43
C LYS A 135 -20.01 -8.80 4.93
N GLU A 136 -20.36 -9.96 5.48
CA GLU A 136 -19.88 -11.26 5.00
C GLU A 136 -20.10 -11.30 3.50
N ASN A 137 -19.01 -11.24 2.77
CA ASN A 137 -19.05 -11.15 1.34
C ASN A 137 -19.39 -12.54 0.80
N LYS A 138 -20.67 -12.87 0.56
CA LYS A 138 -21.11 -14.23 0.20
C LYS A 138 -20.46 -14.81 -1.08
N GLU A 139 -19.70 -14.02 -1.83
CA GLU A 139 -18.82 -14.42 -2.95
C GLU A 139 -17.33 -14.56 -2.52
N LEU A 140 -17.10 -14.82 -1.23
CA LEU A 140 -15.89 -14.59 -0.41
C LEU A 140 -14.55 -15.13 -0.94
N LEU A 141 -14.54 -16.25 -1.66
CA LEU A 141 -13.29 -16.97 -1.90
C LEU A 141 -12.40 -16.36 -3.00
N ASP A 142 -12.99 -15.87 -4.09
CA ASP A 142 -12.19 -15.52 -5.28
C ASP A 142 -11.54 -14.14 -5.23
N LYS A 143 -12.00 -13.23 -4.36
CA LYS A 143 -11.46 -11.86 -4.24
C LYS A 143 -10.60 -11.69 -2.98
N GLU A 144 -10.97 -12.30 -1.85
CA GLU A 144 -10.20 -12.15 -0.60
C GLU A 144 -8.85 -12.88 -0.66
N LEU A 145 -8.75 -14.01 -1.36
CA LEU A 145 -7.50 -14.74 -1.56
C LEU A 145 -6.51 -14.05 -2.53
N LYS A 146 -6.91 -12.95 -3.20
CA LYS A 146 -6.10 -12.33 -4.26
C LYS A 146 -5.26 -11.14 -3.82
N THR A 147 -5.56 -10.52 -2.68
CA THR A 147 -5.01 -9.21 -2.32
C THR A 147 -4.10 -9.29 -1.08
N PRO A 148 -2.79 -9.47 -1.27
CA PRO A 148 -1.84 -9.53 -0.16
C PRO A 148 -1.69 -8.15 0.51
N ALA A 149 -1.24 -8.09 1.75
CA ALA A 149 -0.95 -6.81 2.42
C ALA A 149 0.10 -5.99 1.65
N ILE A 150 1.07 -6.66 1.02
CA ILE A 150 2.08 -6.02 0.17
C ILE A 150 2.04 -6.66 -1.21
N TYR A 151 1.86 -5.83 -2.24
CA TYR A 151 2.12 -6.24 -3.62
C TYR A 151 3.16 -5.33 -4.25
N ALA A 152 4.33 -5.89 -4.54
CA ALA A 152 5.40 -5.19 -5.23
C ALA A 152 5.78 -5.89 -6.54
N TRP A 153 6.17 -5.12 -7.55
CA TRP A 153 6.73 -5.69 -8.78
C TRP A 153 7.78 -4.77 -9.38
N THR A 154 8.66 -5.31 -10.22
CA THR A 154 9.51 -4.49 -11.10
C THR A 154 8.76 -4.19 -12.40
N GLU A 155 8.71 -2.92 -12.76
CA GLU A 155 8.13 -2.44 -14.00
C GLU A 155 8.98 -2.86 -15.21
N LEU A 156 8.40 -2.82 -16.39
CA LEU A 156 9.20 -2.91 -17.62
C LEU A 156 9.90 -1.57 -17.87
N LYS A 157 11.00 -1.60 -18.60
CA LYS A 157 11.59 -0.39 -19.18
C LYS A 157 10.61 0.26 -20.15
N ALA A 158 10.83 1.54 -20.47
CA ALA A 158 9.97 2.29 -21.38
C ALA A 158 9.88 1.65 -22.79
N ASP A 159 10.90 0.89 -23.20
CA ASP A 159 10.94 0.13 -24.45
C ASP A 159 10.25 -1.25 -24.37
N GLY A 160 9.62 -1.58 -23.23
CA GLY A 160 8.95 -2.85 -22.99
C GLY A 160 9.87 -4.00 -22.60
N THR A 161 11.18 -3.77 -22.48
CA THR A 161 12.15 -4.81 -22.11
C THR A 161 12.27 -4.98 -20.59
N LYS A 162 12.79 -6.12 -20.15
CA LYS A 162 13.14 -6.33 -18.74
C LYS A 162 14.40 -5.53 -18.40
N GLY A 163 14.36 -4.77 -17.31
CA GLY A 163 15.54 -4.17 -16.69
C GLY A 163 16.10 -5.02 -15.56
N THR A 164 17.05 -4.47 -14.81
CA THR A 164 17.52 -5.10 -13.57
C THR A 164 16.38 -5.15 -12.56
N ALA A 165 16.24 -6.29 -11.88
CA ALA A 165 15.23 -6.47 -10.86
C ALA A 165 15.39 -5.43 -9.74
N ALA A 166 14.26 -4.92 -9.25
CA ALA A 166 14.24 -4.08 -8.07
C ALA A 166 14.44 -4.95 -6.83
N VAL A 167 14.87 -4.32 -5.72
CA VAL A 167 15.20 -5.04 -4.49
C VAL A 167 14.12 -4.83 -3.44
N LEU A 168 13.69 -5.92 -2.81
CA LEU A 168 12.86 -5.91 -1.62
C LEU A 168 13.69 -6.33 -0.40
N SER A 169 13.65 -5.54 0.65
CA SER A 169 14.25 -5.86 1.96
C SER A 169 13.19 -5.75 3.04
N ILE A 170 12.95 -6.84 3.77
CA ILE A 170 12.01 -6.85 4.91
C ILE A 170 12.74 -7.33 6.15
N ASN A 171 12.81 -6.47 7.16
CA ASN A 171 13.48 -6.76 8.42
C ASN A 171 12.53 -6.52 9.60
N ASN A 172 12.54 -7.42 10.59
CA ASN A 172 11.82 -7.28 11.85
C ASN A 172 10.36 -6.79 11.67
N THR A 173 9.65 -7.38 10.70
CA THR A 173 8.30 -6.95 10.30
C THR A 173 7.30 -8.05 10.60
N LYS A 174 6.19 -7.70 11.25
CA LYS A 174 5.15 -8.64 11.66
C LYS A 174 3.93 -8.53 10.74
N PHE A 175 3.40 -9.68 10.35
CA PHE A 175 2.17 -9.83 9.59
C PHE A 175 1.17 -10.65 10.40
N THR A 176 0.00 -10.10 10.72
CA THR A 176 -0.98 -10.78 11.58
C THR A 176 -2.37 -10.71 10.97
N HIS A 177 -3.09 -11.84 10.95
CA HIS A 177 -4.51 -11.95 10.54
C HIS A 177 -4.82 -11.46 9.11
N LEU A 178 -3.92 -11.67 8.15
CA LEU A 178 -4.05 -11.16 6.78
C LEU A 178 -4.86 -12.10 5.87
N ARG A 179 -6.08 -11.70 5.52
CA ARG A 179 -7.05 -12.53 4.78
C ARG A 179 -6.61 -12.88 3.35
N GLY A 180 -5.79 -12.03 2.71
CA GLY A 180 -5.26 -12.24 1.35
C GLY A 180 -3.78 -12.59 1.27
N GLY A 181 -3.15 -12.89 2.41
CA GLY A 181 -1.72 -13.20 2.50
C GLY A 181 -0.84 -11.99 2.82
N ALA A 182 0.42 -12.25 3.18
CA ALA A 182 1.35 -11.22 3.59
C ALA A 182 1.92 -10.43 2.41
N ILE A 183 2.59 -11.12 1.48
CA ILE A 183 3.40 -10.49 0.44
C ILE A 183 3.21 -11.24 -0.88
N ARG A 184 3.06 -10.48 -1.97
CA ARG A 184 3.27 -10.95 -3.34
C ARG A 184 4.34 -10.09 -3.99
N ILE A 185 5.29 -10.75 -4.66
CA ILE A 185 6.31 -10.09 -5.47
C ILE A 185 6.31 -10.62 -6.90
N ARG A 186 6.73 -9.80 -7.86
CA ARG A 186 6.93 -10.20 -9.26
C ARG A 186 8.17 -9.52 -9.84
N ASP A 187 9.09 -10.33 -10.38
CA ASP A 187 10.36 -9.86 -10.98
C ASP A 187 11.21 -8.99 -10.02
N ILE A 188 11.21 -9.31 -8.71
CA ILE A 188 11.94 -8.59 -7.65
C ILE A 188 12.96 -9.53 -6.98
N ASP A 189 14.13 -8.99 -6.64
CA ASP A 189 15.14 -9.66 -5.82
C ASP A 189 14.85 -9.41 -4.33
N ALA A 190 14.49 -10.48 -3.61
CA ALA A 190 14.25 -10.42 -2.17
C ALA A 190 15.55 -10.67 -1.37
N LYS A 191 15.80 -9.85 -0.35
CA LYS A 191 16.93 -9.95 0.58
C LYS A 191 16.48 -10.14 2.02
#